data_AF-A0A249SWG5-F1
#
_entry.id   AF-A0A249SWG5-F1
#
_cell.length_a   1.000
_cell.length_b   1.000
_cell.length_c   1.000
_cell.angle_alpha   90.00
_cell.angle_beta   90.00
_cell.angle_gamma   90.00
#
_symmetry.space_group_name_H-M   'P 1'
#
loop_
_entity.id
_entity.type
_entity.pdbx_description
1 polymer ?
#
loop_
_entity_poly.entity_id
_entity_poly.type
_entity_poly.pdbx_seq_one_letter_code
_entity_poly.pdbx_strand_id
1 'polypeptide(L)'
;MCKIIFYQNIPIMAHRVLNEDWSDYDNKKKKKEDRLFFSCEESWEVDYLVRKLRKYYPGKTEAQITSAIRSCCTVIRAPRPRAQFVACVIERLDS
;
A
#
# COMPACT_ATOMS: atom_id res chain seq x y z
N MET A 1 6.07 25.69 -16.27
CA MET A 1 6.76 25.66 -14.96
C MET A 1 6.48 24.33 -14.29
N CYS A 2 7.48 23.45 -14.25
CA CYS A 2 7.38 22.13 -13.65
C CYS A 2 7.45 22.28 -12.12
N LYS A 3 6.35 22.02 -11.41
CA LYS A 3 6.37 21.99 -9.94
C LYS A 3 7.11 20.73 -9.51
N ILE A 4 8.37 20.91 -9.12
CA ILE A 4 9.12 19.95 -8.31
C ILE A 4 8.39 19.90 -6.96
N ILE A 5 7.55 18.89 -6.76
CA ILE A 5 7.04 18.58 -5.42
C ILE A 5 8.17 17.85 -4.71
N PHE A 6 8.81 18.55 -3.78
CA PHE A 6 9.76 17.98 -2.83
C PHE A 6 9.07 16.86 -2.05
N TYR A 7 9.40 15.61 -2.38
CA TYR A 7 9.16 14.43 -1.54
C TYR A 7 10.17 14.44 -0.39
N GLN A 8 10.04 15.36 0.55
CA GLN A 8 10.82 15.37 1.79
C GLN A 8 9.92 15.91 2.91
N ASN A 9 9.24 14.99 3.60
CA ASN A 9 8.69 15.07 4.97
C ASN A 9 7.45 14.18 5.13
N ILE A 10 7.57 12.89 4.79
CA ILE A 10 6.67 11.90 5.36
C ILE A 10 7.33 11.49 6.67
N PRO A 11 6.81 11.87 7.86
CA PRO A 11 7.31 11.28 9.08
C PRO A 11 7.16 9.77 8.93
N ILE A 12 8.27 9.05 9.12
CA ILE A 12 8.30 7.59 9.22
C ILE A 12 7.56 7.21 10.52
N MET A 13 6.26 7.49 10.60
CA MET A 13 5.39 6.79 11.51
C MET A 13 5.36 5.38 10.93
N ALA A 14 6.19 4.51 11.48
CA ALA A 14 6.23 3.11 11.16
C ALA A 14 4.86 2.51 11.53
N HIS A 15 3.91 2.69 10.62
CA HIS A 15 2.53 2.31 10.84
C HIS A 15 2.50 0.80 11.05
N ARG A 16 1.70 0.34 12.00
CA ARG A 16 1.70 -1.07 12.45
C ARG A 16 1.56 -2.08 11.30
N VAL A 17 0.85 -1.68 10.23
CA VAL A 17 0.69 -2.45 8.98
C VAL A 17 2.03 -2.76 8.27
N LEU A 18 2.98 -1.80 8.25
CA LEU A 18 4.29 -1.97 7.62
C LEU A 18 5.17 -2.96 8.38
N ASN A 19 4.98 -3.04 9.70
CA ASN A 19 5.72 -3.92 10.61
C ASN A 19 5.03 -5.27 10.87
N GLU A 20 3.82 -5.49 10.36
CA GLU A 20 3.10 -6.76 10.50
C GLU A 20 3.78 -7.87 9.67
N ASP A 21 3.52 -9.12 10.02
CA ASP A 21 3.97 -10.26 9.23
C ASP A 21 3.37 -10.24 7.81
N TRP A 22 4.25 -10.33 6.80
CA TRP A 22 3.91 -10.41 5.37
C TRP A 22 4.15 -11.80 4.78
N SER A 23 4.47 -12.81 5.61
CA SER A 23 4.81 -14.17 5.16
C SER A 23 3.76 -14.77 4.23
N ASP A 24 2.46 -14.60 4.52
CA ASP A 24 1.38 -15.08 3.65
C ASP A 24 1.42 -14.46 2.24
N TYR A 25 1.68 -13.16 2.17
CA TYR A 25 1.82 -12.45 0.90
C TYR A 25 3.07 -12.91 0.15
N ASP A 26 4.19 -13.01 0.87
CA ASP A 26 5.49 -13.39 0.32
C ASP A 26 5.50 -14.84 -0.18
N ASN A 27 4.81 -15.74 0.52
CA ASN A 27 4.65 -17.15 0.13
C ASN A 27 3.73 -17.34 -1.07
N LYS A 28 2.72 -16.48 -1.22
CA LYS A 28 1.78 -16.53 -2.36
C LYS A 28 2.39 -16.00 -3.66
N LYS A 29 3.40 -15.13 -3.59
CA LYS A 29 4.15 -14.67 -4.78
C LYS A 29 4.89 -15.83 -5.44
N LYS A 30 4.75 -15.93 -6.77
CA LYS A 30 5.42 -16.96 -7.59
C LYS A 30 6.94 -16.80 -7.58
N LYS A 31 7.44 -15.56 -7.62
CA LYS A 31 8.88 -15.25 -7.62
C LYS A 31 9.28 -14.52 -6.33
N LYS A 32 10.48 -14.83 -5.83
CA LYS A 32 11.01 -14.20 -4.61
C LYS A 32 11.27 -12.70 -4.78
N GLU A 33 11.70 -12.27 -5.97
CA GLU A 33 11.96 -10.86 -6.29
C GLU A 33 10.68 -10.00 -6.25
N ASP A 34 9.54 -10.56 -6.63
CA ASP A 34 8.25 -9.86 -6.67
C ASP A 34 7.65 -9.59 -5.27
N ARG A 35 8.20 -10.21 -4.22
CA ARG A 35 7.72 -10.05 -2.83
C ARG A 35 7.85 -8.62 -2.30
N LEU A 36 8.83 -7.89 -2.84
CA LEU A 36 9.09 -6.50 -2.46
C LEU A 36 8.21 -5.51 -3.21
N PHE A 37 7.39 -5.96 -4.16
CA PHE A 37 6.61 -5.08 -5.04
C PHE A 37 5.13 -5.42 -5.00
N PHE A 38 4.30 -4.38 -4.99
CA PHE A 38 2.84 -4.50 -5.03
C PHE A 38 2.30 -4.35 -6.45
N SER A 39 1.42 -5.26 -6.85
CA SER A 39 0.69 -5.20 -8.12
C SER A 39 -0.75 -4.74 -7.89
N CYS A 40 -1.12 -3.65 -8.56
CA CYS A 40 -2.50 -3.16 -8.57
C CYS A 40 -3.43 -3.96 -9.49
N GLU A 41 -2.85 -4.78 -10.37
CA GLU A 41 -3.58 -5.56 -11.38
C GLU A 41 -3.94 -6.97 -10.87
N GLU A 42 -3.22 -7.43 -9.85
CA GLU A 42 -3.46 -8.71 -9.20
C GLU A 42 -4.54 -8.54 -8.12
N SER A 43 -5.78 -8.96 -8.41
CA SER A 43 -6.92 -8.81 -7.49
C SER A 43 -6.63 -9.36 -6.10
N TRP A 44 -5.94 -10.49 -6.00
CA TRP A 44 -5.61 -11.11 -4.72
C TRP A 44 -4.67 -10.25 -3.84
N GLU A 45 -3.82 -9.41 -4.44
CA GLU A 45 -2.94 -8.50 -3.70
C GLU A 45 -3.75 -7.32 -3.14
N VAL A 46 -4.68 -6.81 -3.93
CA VAL A 46 -5.63 -5.77 -3.50
C VAL A 46 -6.48 -6.30 -2.35
N ASP A 47 -7.09 -7.48 -2.51
CA ASP A 47 -7.91 -8.12 -1.47
C ASP A 47 -7.10 -8.43 -0.20
N TYR A 48 -5.84 -8.82 -0.36
CA TYR A 48 -4.93 -9.04 0.78
C TYR A 48 -4.71 -7.73 1.55
N LEU A 49 -4.37 -6.65 0.84
CA LEU A 49 -4.10 -5.37 1.47
C LEU A 49 -5.35 -4.77 2.11
N VAL A 50 -6.51 -4.90 1.47
CA VAL A 50 -7.81 -4.51 2.04
C VAL A 50 -8.06 -5.22 3.37
N ARG A 51 -7.95 -6.56 3.40
CA ARG A 51 -8.16 -7.35 4.62
C ARG A 51 -7.18 -6.96 5.72
N LYS A 52 -5.92 -6.69 5.36
CA LYS A 52 -4.90 -6.27 6.32
C LYS A 52 -5.23 -4.89 6.90
N LEU A 53 -5.60 -3.91 6.06
CA LEU A 53 -5.93 -2.55 6.50
C LEU A 53 -7.22 -2.48 7.33
N ARG A 54 -8.22 -3.31 7.04
CA ARG A 54 -9.47 -3.37 7.83
C ARG A 54 -9.24 -3.69 9.31
N LYS A 55 -8.15 -4.39 9.66
CA LYS A 55 -7.78 -4.65 11.06
C LYS A 55 -7.39 -3.38 11.83
N TYR A 56 -6.83 -2.39 11.13
CA TYR A 56 -6.30 -1.15 11.74
C TYR A 56 -7.21 0.05 11.54
N TYR A 57 -8.09 0.00 10.53
CA TYR A 57 -9.03 1.06 10.19
C TYR A 57 -10.48 0.57 10.34
N PRO A 58 -10.95 0.22 11.56
CA PRO A 58 -12.30 -0.32 11.76
C PRO A 58 -13.41 0.67 11.39
N GLY A 59 -13.12 1.98 11.38
CA GLY A 59 -14.05 3.04 10.97
C GLY A 59 -14.07 3.32 9.47
N LYS A 60 -13.21 2.69 8.65
CA LYS A 60 -13.19 2.89 7.20
C LYS A 60 -13.90 1.72 6.51
N THR A 61 -14.76 2.04 5.55
CA THR A 61 -15.42 1.03 4.73
C THR A 61 -14.44 0.41 3.74
N GLU A 62 -14.77 -0.78 3.27
CA GLU A 62 -14.01 -1.46 2.22
C GLU A 62 -13.86 -0.61 0.95
N ALA A 63 -14.92 0.13 0.59
CA ALA A 63 -14.90 1.04 -0.55
C ALA A 63 -13.90 2.19 -0.36
N GLN A 64 -13.80 2.76 0.85
CA GLN A 64 -12.82 3.80 1.17
C GLN A 64 -11.38 3.26 1.09
N ILE A 65 -11.13 2.07 1.64
CA ILE A 65 -9.81 1.42 1.57
C ILE A 65 -9.43 1.10 0.12
N THR A 66 -10.35 0.53 -0.64
CA THR A 66 -10.13 0.22 -2.06
C THR A 66 -9.89 1.49 -2.89
N SER A 67 -10.62 2.56 -2.60
CA SER A 67 -10.42 3.87 -3.25
C SER A 67 -9.02 4.42 -2.96
N ALA A 68 -8.55 4.34 -1.70
CA ALA A 68 -7.20 4.75 -1.33
C ALA A 68 -6.12 3.93 -2.06
N ILE A 69 -6.28 2.60 -2.13
CA ILE A 69 -5.38 1.72 -2.89
C ILE A 69 -5.33 2.12 -4.37
N ARG A 70 -6.49 2.27 -5.02
CA ARG A 70 -6.59 2.67 -6.44
C ARG A 70 -5.95 4.03 -6.69
N SER A 71 -6.11 4.98 -5.77
CA SER A 71 -5.46 6.28 -5.87
C SER A 71 -3.94 6.19 -5.74
N CYS A 72 -3.39 5.26 -4.98
CA CYS A 72 -1.95 5.01 -4.95
C CYS A 72 -1.42 4.31 -6.21
N CYS A 73 -2.25 3.51 -6.88
CA CYS A 73 -1.89 2.87 -8.14
C CYS A 73 -1.57 3.85 -9.28
N THR A 74 -2.15 5.06 -9.24
CA THR A 74 -1.92 6.13 -10.22
C THR A 74 -0.74 7.02 -9.83
N VAL A 75 -0.42 7.13 -8.53
CA VAL A 75 0.68 7.96 -8.02
C VAL A 75 2.02 7.23 -8.06
N ILE A 76 2.06 5.97 -7.65
CA ILE A 76 3.27 5.17 -7.63
C ILE A 76 3.34 4.34 -8.91
N ARG A 77 4.31 4.66 -9.76
CA ARG A 77 4.56 3.93 -11.02
C ARG A 77 5.15 2.55 -10.74
N ALA A 78 4.89 1.60 -11.62
CA ALA A 78 5.49 0.27 -11.55
C ALA A 78 7.01 0.33 -11.87
N PRO A 79 7.84 -0.51 -11.23
CA PRO A 79 7.50 -1.45 -10.17
C PRO A 79 7.24 -0.71 -8.84
N ARG A 80 6.15 -1.05 -8.13
CA ARG A 80 5.67 -0.30 -6.95
C ARG A 80 6.26 -0.89 -5.68
N PRO A 81 7.27 -0.29 -5.03
CA PRO A 81 7.88 -0.88 -3.84
C PRO A 81 6.83 -0.98 -2.72
N ARG A 82 6.68 -2.17 -2.11
CA ARG A 82 5.62 -2.46 -1.12
C ARG A 82 5.57 -1.45 0.00
N ALA A 83 6.72 -1.14 0.60
CA ALA A 83 6.80 -0.20 1.72
C ALA A 83 6.31 1.20 1.32
N GLN A 84 6.78 1.71 0.18
CA GLN A 84 6.34 3.01 -0.35
C GLN A 84 4.85 2.99 -0.73
N PHE A 85 4.37 1.89 -1.32
CA PHE A 85 2.98 1.74 -1.70
C PHE A 85 2.05 1.73 -0.50
N VAL A 86 2.35 0.94 0.51
CA VAL A 86 1.55 0.85 1.74
C VAL A 86 1.57 2.19 2.48
N ALA A 87 2.71 2.90 2.53
CA ALA A 87 2.79 4.24 3.12
C ALA A 87 1.86 5.25 2.41
N CYS A 88 1.83 5.23 1.08
CA CYS A 88 0.93 6.05 0.28
C CYS A 88 -0.56 5.77 0.60
N VAL A 89 -0.92 4.51 0.84
CA VAL A 89 -2.31 4.13 1.16
C VAL A 89 -2.68 4.59 2.56
N ILE A 90 -1.79 4.43 3.53
CA ILE A 90 -1.98 4.91 4.90
C ILE A 90 -2.21 6.42 4.92
N GLU A 91 -1.37 7.19 4.22
CA GLU A 91 -1.50 8.65 4.12
C GLU A 91 -2.90 9.07 3.63
N ARG A 92 -3.45 8.36 2.65
CA ARG A 92 -4.81 8.62 2.12
C ARG A 92 -5.94 8.22 3.06
N LEU A 93 -5.69 7.29 3.98
CA LEU A 93 -6.70 6.86 4.96
C LEU A 93 -6.69 7.74 6.19
N ASP A 94 -5.55 8.32 6.54
CA ASP A 94 -5.39 9.27 7.64
C ASP A 94 -5.79 10.71 7.25
N SER A 95 -5.86 11.00 5.94
CA SER A 95 -6.45 12.22 5.38
C SER A 95 -7.98 12.22 5.45
#